data_AF-A0A2E2INU4-F1
#
_entry.id   AF-A0A2E2INU4-F1
#
_cell.length_a   1.000
_cell.length_b   1.000
_cell.length_c   1.000
_cell.angle_alpha   90.00
_cell.angle_beta   90.00
_cell.angle_gamma   90.00
#
_symmetry.space_group_name_H-M   'P 1'
#
loop_
_entity.id
_entity.type
_entity.pdbx_description
1 polymer ?
#
loop_
_entity_poly.entity_id
_entity_poly.type
_entity_poly.pdbx_seq_one_letter_code
_entity_poly.pdbx_strand_id
1 'polypeptide(L)'
;MVSNDLNNSSTPNWASILGVVAIMLGVFLTAMHGTELMKQSVMTSNMPVSGVMPEADCPLGELDEEGITLEQCEFLVDYVQGIAQSTPDWFPDTMMKLALVGTLLAFASVIIGGALVNYTPWSTTAAIAVFIGLAAVDLLQFAAVVMTGPLLRDMYLWSILLWFLLHLMLLVGAIAGRHTEAARIQRDVA
;
A
#
# COMPACT_ATOMS: atom_id res chain seq x y z
N MET A 1 -37.55 -38.38 -5.47
CA MET A 1 -36.09 -38.43 -5.29
C MET A 1 -35.55 -37.06 -5.63
N VAL A 2 -35.45 -36.19 -4.63
CA VAL A 2 -34.73 -34.92 -4.74
C VAL A 2 -33.30 -35.26 -4.36
N SER A 3 -32.40 -35.24 -5.33
CA SER A 3 -30.98 -35.45 -5.07
C SER A 3 -30.48 -34.33 -4.16
N ASN A 4 -30.16 -34.68 -2.91
CA ASN A 4 -29.41 -33.84 -1.98
C ASN A 4 -27.92 -33.76 -2.40
N ASP A 5 -27.65 -33.54 -3.68
CA ASP A 5 -26.30 -33.40 -4.24
C ASP A 5 -25.75 -31.96 -4.06
N LEU A 6 -26.29 -31.19 -3.11
CA LEU A 6 -25.65 -29.98 -2.59
C LEU A 6 -24.67 -30.33 -1.46
N ASN A 7 -23.93 -31.43 -1.64
CA ASN A 7 -23.00 -31.97 -0.65
C ASN A 7 -21.80 -31.02 -0.54
N ASN A 8 -21.95 -30.00 0.31
CA ASN A 8 -20.93 -29.22 1.01
C ASN A 8 -19.49 -29.40 0.51
N SER A 9 -19.15 -28.79 -0.62
CA SER A 9 -17.79 -28.28 -0.79
C SER A 9 -17.72 -26.94 -0.07
N SER A 10 -17.78 -26.99 1.27
CA SER A 10 -17.61 -25.78 2.07
C SER A 10 -16.26 -25.18 1.71
N THR A 11 -16.28 -23.94 1.21
CA THR A 11 -15.05 -23.20 0.95
C THR A 11 -14.19 -23.19 2.21
N PRO A 12 -12.87 -23.41 2.11
CA PRO A 12 -12.03 -23.42 3.29
C PRO A 12 -12.15 -22.10 4.05
N ASN A 13 -12.46 -22.17 5.33
CA ASN A 13 -12.65 -20.97 6.17
C ASN A 13 -11.43 -20.04 6.12
N TRP A 14 -10.22 -20.61 6.07
CA TRP A 14 -8.99 -19.83 5.96
C TRP A 14 -8.94 -19.00 4.67
N ALA A 15 -9.40 -19.55 3.55
CA ALA A 15 -9.38 -18.87 2.26
C ALA A 15 -10.41 -17.74 2.22
N SER A 16 -11.59 -17.97 2.80
CA SER A 16 -12.62 -16.96 2.93
C SER A 16 -12.17 -15.78 3.81
N ILE A 17 -11.64 -16.07 5.00
CA ILE A 17 -11.13 -15.03 5.92
C ILE A 17 -9.99 -14.25 5.26
N LEU A 18 -9.01 -14.96 4.69
CA LEU A 18 -7.87 -14.33 4.04
C LEU A 18 -8.30 -13.48 2.84
N GLY A 19 -9.28 -13.95 2.06
CA GLY A 19 -9.85 -13.22 0.94
C GLY A 19 -10.53 -11.92 1.35
N VAL A 20 -11.34 -11.93 2.42
CA VAL A 20 -11.97 -10.72 2.97
C VAL A 20 -10.92 -9.72 3.46
N VAL A 21 -9.91 -10.19 4.19
CA VAL A 21 -8.81 -9.33 4.66
C VAL A 21 -8.04 -8.74 3.49
N ALA A 22 -7.75 -9.52 2.45
CA ALA A 22 -7.06 -9.05 1.24
C ALA A 22 -7.85 -7.99 0.47
N ILE A 23 -9.20 -8.09 0.45
CA ILE A 23 -10.07 -7.05 -0.12
C ILE A 23 -9.97 -5.77 0.71
N MET A 24 -10.19 -5.85 2.03
CA MET A 24 -10.18 -4.68 2.90
C MET A 24 -8.84 -3.94 2.85
N LEU A 25 -7.74 -4.68 3.02
CA LEU A 25 -6.41 -4.12 2.99
C LEU A 25 -6.02 -3.64 1.59
N GLY A 26 -6.43 -4.35 0.54
CA GLY A 26 -6.20 -3.94 -0.85
C GLY A 26 -6.86 -2.60 -1.19
N VAL A 27 -8.11 -2.38 -0.77
CA VAL A 27 -8.79 -1.09 -0.95
C VAL A 27 -8.08 0.02 -0.20
N PHE A 28 -7.72 -0.21 1.06
CA PHE A 28 -7.03 0.79 1.89
C PHE A 28 -5.65 1.14 1.33
N LEU A 29 -4.88 0.13 0.91
CA LEU A 29 -3.57 0.31 0.31
C LEU A 29 -3.63 1.00 -1.05
N THR A 30 -4.64 0.70 -1.87
CA THR A 30 -4.90 1.42 -3.13
C THR A 30 -5.13 2.91 -2.86
N ALA A 31 -5.92 3.25 -1.83
CA ALA A 31 -6.16 4.63 -1.46
C ALA A 31 -4.88 5.34 -1.01
N MET A 32 -4.10 4.71 -0.12
CA MET A 32 -2.83 5.31 0.36
C MET A 32 -1.80 5.50 -0.76
N HIS A 33 -1.58 4.50 -1.62
CA HIS A 33 -0.66 4.66 -2.74
C HIS A 33 -1.19 5.69 -3.75
N GLY A 34 -2.51 5.77 -3.94
CA GLY A 34 -3.12 6.84 -4.73
C GLY A 34 -2.86 8.23 -4.16
N THR A 35 -2.95 8.40 -2.84
CA THR A 35 -2.59 9.65 -2.16
C THR A 35 -1.11 9.96 -2.31
N GLU A 36 -0.23 8.96 -2.20
CA GLU A 36 1.21 9.15 -2.40
C GLU A 36 1.54 9.56 -3.85
N LEU A 37 0.89 8.94 -4.84
CA LEU A 37 1.03 9.33 -6.25
C LEU A 37 0.60 10.78 -6.47
N MET A 38 -0.54 11.18 -5.90
CA MET A 38 -1.02 12.56 -6.00
C MET A 38 -0.04 13.52 -5.32
N LYS A 39 0.43 13.19 -4.11
CA LYS A 39 1.41 13.99 -3.38
C LYS A 39 2.66 14.21 -4.21
N GLN A 40 3.25 13.14 -4.73
CA GLN A 40 4.47 13.23 -5.54
C GLN A 40 4.22 14.02 -6.83
N SER A 41 3.10 13.79 -7.53
CA SER A 41 2.75 14.52 -8.75
C SER A 41 2.61 16.02 -8.53
N VAL A 42 1.96 16.45 -7.44
CA VAL A 42 1.82 17.86 -7.10
C VAL A 42 3.17 18.46 -6.72
N MET A 43 3.92 17.77 -5.86
CA MET A 43 5.24 18.21 -5.41
C MET A 43 6.23 18.38 -6.57
N THR A 44 6.36 17.38 -7.44
CA THR A 44 7.30 17.45 -8.57
C THR A 44 6.89 18.47 -9.63
N SER A 45 5.60 18.79 -9.75
CA SER A 45 5.12 19.76 -10.75
C SER A 45 5.23 21.22 -10.28
N ASN A 46 5.27 21.45 -8.96
CA ASN A 46 5.24 22.79 -8.37
C ASN A 46 6.53 23.16 -7.63
N MET A 47 7.45 22.22 -7.41
CA MET A 47 8.76 22.56 -6.86
C MET A 47 9.65 23.27 -7.89
N PRO A 48 10.38 24.32 -7.50
CA PRO A 48 11.30 25.01 -8.39
C PRO A 48 12.44 24.08 -8.80
N VAL A 49 12.83 24.15 -10.07
CA VAL A 49 13.91 23.33 -10.65
C VAL A 49 15.24 23.52 -9.92
N SER A 50 15.46 24.68 -9.30
CA SER A 50 16.63 24.97 -8.48
C SER A 50 16.68 24.18 -7.15
N GLY A 51 15.57 23.57 -6.72
CA GLY A 51 15.40 23.00 -5.38
C GLY A 51 15.37 24.05 -4.27
N VAL A 52 15.49 25.34 -4.62
CA VAL A 52 15.45 26.47 -3.68
C VAL A 52 14.05 27.04 -3.69
N MET A 53 13.31 26.79 -2.61
CA MET A 53 12.00 27.41 -2.41
C MET A 53 12.16 28.93 -2.24
N PRO A 54 11.27 29.74 -2.85
CA PRO A 54 11.21 31.16 -2.56
C PRO A 54 10.85 31.38 -1.09
N GLU A 55 11.14 32.58 -0.59
CA GLU A 55 10.66 32.97 0.75
C GLU A 55 9.14 32.86 0.84
N ALA A 56 8.64 32.59 2.04
CA ALA A 56 7.22 32.50 2.30
C ALA A 56 6.53 33.81 1.91
N ASP A 57 5.70 33.75 0.88
CA ASP A 57 4.75 34.80 0.54
C ASP A 57 3.40 34.39 1.14
N CYS A 58 2.93 35.12 2.14
CA CYS A 58 1.68 34.86 2.87
C CYS A 58 0.71 36.04 2.66
N PRO A 59 0.01 36.12 1.52
CA PRO A 59 -0.87 37.24 1.21
C PRO A 59 -2.07 37.30 2.16
N LEU A 60 -2.34 38.47 2.74
CA LEU A 60 -3.42 38.66 3.71
C LEU A 60 -4.81 38.20 3.20
N GLY A 61 -5.08 38.36 1.90
CA GLY A 61 -6.34 37.89 1.30
C GLY A 61 -6.49 36.37 1.31
N GLU A 62 -5.39 35.63 1.11
CA GLU A 62 -5.38 34.15 1.13
C GLU A 62 -5.49 33.61 2.56
N LEU A 63 -4.89 34.31 3.53
CA LEU A 63 -5.07 34.01 4.96
C LEU A 63 -6.55 34.10 5.39
N ASP A 64 -7.25 35.14 4.93
CA ASP A 64 -8.68 35.33 5.21
C ASP A 64 -9.55 34.26 4.51
N GLU A 65 -9.18 33.84 3.29
CA GLU A 65 -9.87 32.78 2.53
C GLU A 65 -9.66 31.38 3.12
N GLU A 66 -8.44 31.06 3.54
CA GLU A 66 -8.09 29.76 4.14
C GLU A 66 -8.40 29.70 5.66
N GLY A 67 -8.66 30.86 6.28
CA GLY A 67 -8.98 30.96 7.71
C GLY A 67 -7.80 30.66 8.64
N ILE A 68 -6.57 30.98 8.20
CA ILE A 68 -5.32 30.73 8.94
C ILE A 68 -4.66 32.03 9.38
N THR A 69 -3.87 31.99 10.44
CA THR A 69 -3.08 33.15 10.88
C THR A 69 -1.78 33.29 10.07
N LEU A 70 -1.18 34.48 10.08
CA LEU A 70 0.13 34.71 9.45
C LEU A 70 1.21 33.74 9.98
N GLU A 71 1.28 33.56 11.30
CA GLU A 71 2.23 32.64 11.94
C GLU A 71 2.02 31.19 11.50
N GLN A 72 0.77 30.78 11.29
CA GLN A 72 0.45 29.45 10.77
C GLN A 72 0.92 29.31 9.32
N CYS A 73 0.68 30.31 8.48
CA CYS A 73 1.16 30.31 7.11
C CYS A 73 2.69 30.19 7.03
N GLU A 74 3.42 31.04 7.77
CA GLU A 74 4.88 31.00 7.82
C GLU A 74 5.39 29.62 8.28
N PHE A 75 4.79 29.04 9.33
CA PHE A 75 5.13 27.70 9.77
C PHE A 75 4.85 26.62 8.72
N LEU A 76 3.72 26.68 8.00
CA LEU A 76 3.38 25.71 6.95
C LEU A 76 4.38 25.79 5.79
N VAL A 77 4.76 27.00 5.39
CA VAL A 77 5.74 27.20 4.31
C VAL A 77 7.12 26.70 4.74
N ASP A 78 7.59 27.07 5.94
CA ASP A 78 8.86 26.59 6.49
C ASP A 78 8.89 25.06 6.60
N TYR A 79 7.78 24.45 7.00
CA TYR A 79 7.63 23.00 7.07
C TYR A 79 7.73 22.35 5.69
N VAL A 80 7.03 22.87 4.69
CA VAL A 80 7.08 22.36 3.31
C VAL A 80 8.49 22.56 2.72
N GLN A 81 9.12 23.70 2.97
CA GLN A 81 10.50 23.97 2.57
C GLN A 81 11.48 22.99 3.24
N GLY A 82 11.28 22.67 4.52
CA GLY A 82 12.05 21.66 5.24
C GLY A 82 11.90 20.26 4.62
N ILE A 83 10.69 19.88 4.20
CA ILE A 83 10.47 18.63 3.46
C ILE A 83 11.19 18.65 2.11
N ALA A 84 11.06 19.72 1.33
CA ALA A 84 11.69 19.85 0.02
C ALA A 84 13.23 19.73 0.12
N GLN A 85 13.84 20.44 1.06
CA GLN A 85 15.30 20.43 1.25
C GLN A 85 15.83 19.10 1.82
N SER A 86 15.01 18.36 2.58
CA SER A 86 15.39 17.05 3.12
C SER A 86 15.16 15.89 2.14
N THR A 87 14.57 16.17 0.97
CA THR A 87 14.23 15.18 -0.04
C THR A 87 15.33 15.09 -1.11
N PRO A 88 16.01 13.94 -1.25
CA PRO A 88 16.96 13.74 -2.35
C PRO A 88 16.25 13.73 -3.71
N ASP A 89 16.89 14.27 -4.76
CA ASP A 89 16.30 14.40 -6.11
C ASP A 89 15.76 13.09 -6.72
N TRP A 90 16.36 11.95 -6.38
CA TRP A 90 15.96 10.63 -6.88
C TRP A 90 14.75 10.03 -6.13
N PHE A 91 14.45 10.53 -4.94
CA PHE A 91 13.46 9.93 -4.04
C PHE A 91 12.02 10.06 -4.56
N PRO A 92 11.54 11.24 -5.02
CA PRO A 92 10.20 11.39 -5.58
C PRO A 92 9.90 10.43 -6.73
N ASP A 93 10.81 10.35 -7.73
CA ASP A 93 10.65 9.46 -8.88
C ASP A 93 10.62 7.98 -8.46
N THR A 94 11.49 7.59 -7.52
CA THR A 94 11.53 6.23 -6.98
C THR A 94 10.22 5.88 -6.25
N MET A 95 9.77 6.75 -5.34
CA MET A 95 8.54 6.53 -4.58
C MET A 95 7.31 6.54 -5.48
N MET A 96 7.26 7.40 -6.49
CA MET A 96 6.17 7.44 -7.46
C MET A 96 6.06 6.15 -8.26
N LYS A 97 7.18 5.61 -8.78
CA LYS A 97 7.20 4.32 -9.48
C LYS A 97 6.75 3.16 -8.59
N LEU A 98 7.26 3.11 -7.35
CA LEU A 98 6.90 2.07 -6.39
C LEU A 98 5.44 2.18 -5.96
N ALA A 99 4.93 3.41 -5.74
CA ALA A 99 3.52 3.63 -5.42
C ALA A 99 2.59 3.25 -6.59
N LEU A 100 3.01 3.48 -7.84
CA LEU A 100 2.25 3.03 -9.01
C LEU A 100 2.16 1.50 -9.06
N VAL A 101 3.29 0.81 -8.92
CA VAL A 101 3.32 -0.67 -8.88
C VAL A 101 2.51 -1.20 -7.69
N GLY A 102 2.69 -0.61 -6.51
CA GLY A 102 1.94 -0.94 -5.31
C GLY A 102 0.43 -0.76 -5.49
N THR A 103 -0.01 0.32 -6.16
CA THR A 103 -1.42 0.58 -6.48
C THR A 103 -2.00 -0.53 -7.35
N LEU A 104 -1.29 -0.91 -8.42
CA LEU A 104 -1.74 -1.97 -9.32
C LEU A 104 -1.83 -3.32 -8.61
N LEU A 105 -0.85 -3.65 -7.77
CA LEU A 105 -0.84 -4.89 -6.99
C LEU A 105 -1.92 -4.89 -5.90
N ALA A 106 -2.15 -3.77 -5.22
CA ALA A 106 -3.20 -3.61 -4.21
C ALA A 106 -4.59 -3.75 -4.84
N PHE A 107 -4.79 -3.17 -6.02
CA PHE A 107 -6.03 -3.36 -6.77
C PHE A 107 -6.20 -4.82 -7.23
N ALA A 108 -5.12 -5.47 -7.69
CA ALA A 108 -5.15 -6.89 -8.02
C ALA A 108 -5.48 -7.77 -6.80
N SER A 109 -5.02 -7.41 -5.60
CA SER A 109 -5.31 -8.14 -4.37
C SER A 109 -6.80 -8.09 -4.00
N VAL A 110 -7.52 -7.03 -4.37
CA VAL A 110 -8.99 -6.96 -4.21
C VAL A 110 -9.69 -8.02 -5.07
N ILE A 111 -9.31 -8.12 -6.34
CA ILE A 111 -9.89 -9.09 -7.29
C ILE A 111 -9.56 -10.52 -6.83
N ILE A 112 -8.30 -10.77 -6.47
CA ILE A 112 -7.82 -12.07 -6.00
C ILE A 112 -8.46 -12.44 -4.66
N GLY A 113 -8.66 -11.47 -3.76
CA GLY A 113 -9.39 -11.66 -2.52
C GLY A 113 -10.82 -12.14 -2.75
N GLY A 114 -11.53 -11.55 -3.73
CA GLY A 114 -12.85 -12.02 -4.15
C GLY A 114 -12.82 -13.46 -4.71
N ALA A 115 -11.78 -13.81 -5.46
CA ALA A 115 -11.56 -15.17 -5.94
C ALA A 115 -11.23 -16.17 -4.81
N LEU A 116 -10.48 -15.74 -3.79
CA LEU A 116 -10.16 -16.52 -2.60
C LEU A 116 -11.39 -16.79 -1.74
N VAL A 117 -12.32 -15.84 -1.61
CA VAL A 117 -13.58 -16.01 -0.87
C VAL A 117 -14.39 -17.19 -1.43
N ASN A 118 -14.40 -17.34 -2.76
CA ASN A 118 -15.03 -18.45 -3.45
C ASN A 118 -14.10 -19.66 -3.67
N TYR A 119 -12.87 -19.60 -3.15
CA TYR A 119 -11.81 -20.60 -3.29
C TYR A 119 -11.66 -21.17 -4.71
N THR A 120 -11.49 -20.29 -5.70
CA THR A 120 -11.31 -20.74 -7.09
C THR A 120 -9.96 -21.44 -7.29
N PRO A 121 -9.81 -22.34 -8.29
CA PRO A 121 -8.61 -23.18 -8.43
C PRO A 121 -7.28 -22.43 -8.56
N TRP A 122 -7.31 -21.20 -9.09
CA TRP A 122 -6.12 -20.37 -9.30
C TRP A 122 -5.90 -19.33 -8.19
N SER A 123 -6.92 -19.08 -7.35
CA SER A 123 -6.94 -17.97 -6.38
C SER A 123 -5.76 -18.01 -5.41
N THR A 124 -5.44 -19.19 -4.88
CA THR A 124 -4.37 -19.34 -3.88
C THR A 124 -2.99 -19.07 -4.47
N THR A 125 -2.72 -19.58 -5.68
CA THR A 125 -1.44 -19.33 -6.36
C THR A 125 -1.28 -17.85 -6.74
N ALA A 126 -2.36 -17.22 -7.23
CA ALA A 126 -2.34 -15.79 -7.52
C ALA A 126 -2.18 -14.94 -6.26
N ALA A 127 -2.81 -15.31 -5.15
CA ALA A 127 -2.68 -14.62 -3.86
C ALA A 127 -1.23 -14.65 -3.36
N ILE A 128 -0.58 -15.81 -3.39
CA ILE A 128 0.84 -15.95 -3.03
C ILE A 128 1.70 -15.03 -3.91
N ALA A 129 1.49 -15.03 -5.23
CA ALA A 129 2.24 -14.18 -6.15
C ALA A 129 2.06 -12.68 -5.85
N VAL A 130 0.82 -12.24 -5.62
CA VAL A 130 0.54 -10.83 -5.32
C VAL A 130 1.05 -10.41 -3.95
N PHE A 131 0.92 -11.24 -2.92
CA PHE A 131 1.46 -10.91 -1.59
C PHE A 131 2.99 -10.86 -1.58
N ILE A 132 3.67 -11.71 -2.37
CA ILE A 132 5.12 -11.57 -2.60
C ILE A 132 5.43 -10.24 -3.29
N GLY A 133 4.68 -9.89 -4.34
CA GLY A 133 4.85 -8.63 -5.06
C GLY A 133 4.69 -7.41 -4.15
N LEU A 134 3.64 -7.40 -3.34
CA LEU A 134 3.37 -6.33 -2.37
C LEU A 134 4.48 -6.23 -1.32
N ALA A 135 4.87 -7.34 -0.70
CA ALA A 135 5.98 -7.37 0.26
C ALA A 135 7.31 -6.91 -0.36
N ALA A 136 7.56 -7.22 -1.65
CA ALA A 136 8.73 -6.73 -2.36
C ALA A 136 8.68 -5.21 -2.60
N VAL A 137 7.51 -4.67 -2.94
CA VAL A 137 7.32 -3.21 -3.04
C VAL A 137 7.60 -2.53 -1.70
N ASP A 138 7.04 -3.05 -0.60
CA ASP A 138 7.28 -2.46 0.72
C ASP A 138 8.76 -2.51 1.10
N LEU A 139 9.44 -3.63 0.80
CA LEU A 139 10.88 -3.77 1.07
C LEU A 139 11.71 -2.75 0.27
N LEU A 140 11.35 -2.51 -0.99
CA LEU A 140 12.02 -1.51 -1.82
C LEU A 140 11.73 -0.09 -1.33
N GLN A 141 10.50 0.21 -0.91
CA GLN A 141 10.15 1.50 -0.30
C GLN A 141 10.89 1.70 1.02
N PHE A 142 10.99 0.66 1.85
CA PHE A 142 11.74 0.69 3.09
C PHE A 142 13.22 0.99 2.82
N ALA A 143 13.83 0.28 1.87
CA ALA A 143 15.21 0.51 1.46
C ALA A 143 15.43 1.93 0.94
N ALA A 144 14.51 2.49 0.17
CA ALA A 144 14.56 3.88 -0.28
C ALA A 144 14.52 4.85 0.91
N VAL A 145 13.58 4.68 1.84
CA VAL A 145 13.37 5.59 2.97
C VAL A 145 14.52 5.55 3.98
N VAL A 146 15.13 4.40 4.26
CA VAL A 146 16.28 4.37 5.19
C VAL A 146 17.49 5.13 4.68
N MET A 147 17.58 5.39 3.38
CA MET A 147 18.66 6.17 2.76
C MET A 147 18.38 7.69 2.72
N THR A 148 17.23 8.17 3.18
CA THR A 148 16.87 9.60 3.17
C THR A 148 17.17 10.30 4.50
N GLY A 149 16.86 11.61 4.59
CA GLY A 149 16.99 12.40 5.82
C GLY A 149 15.97 12.04 6.92
N PRO A 150 16.16 12.55 8.16
CA PRO A 150 15.35 12.17 9.32
C PRO A 150 13.85 12.50 9.18
N LEU A 151 13.51 13.61 8.52
CA LEU A 151 12.12 14.00 8.27
C LEU A 151 11.38 12.95 7.43
N LEU A 152 11.96 12.54 6.29
CA LEU A 152 11.35 11.51 5.44
C LEU A 152 11.28 10.14 6.14
N ARG A 153 12.26 9.80 6.97
CA ARG A 153 12.19 8.57 7.77
C ARG A 153 11.02 8.60 8.74
N ASP A 154 10.83 9.70 9.46
CA ASP A 154 9.73 9.87 10.41
C ASP A 154 8.36 9.75 9.70
N MET A 155 8.23 10.37 8.53
CA MET A 155 6.98 10.36 7.76
C MET A 155 6.60 8.98 7.22
N TYR A 156 7.56 8.17 6.77
CA TYR A 156 7.28 6.99 5.95
C TYR A 156 7.63 5.65 6.59
N LEU A 157 8.71 5.59 7.39
CA LEU A 157 9.38 4.33 7.74
C LEU A 157 8.47 3.39 8.53
N TRP A 158 7.70 3.93 9.49
CA TRP A 158 6.82 3.12 10.33
C TRP A 158 5.64 2.55 9.54
N SER A 159 5.01 3.38 8.69
CA SER A 159 3.91 2.93 7.84
C SER A 159 4.37 1.80 6.91
N ILE A 160 5.48 1.99 6.20
CA ILE A 160 6.01 0.97 5.27
C ILE A 160 6.35 -0.34 6.01
N LEU A 161 6.98 -0.25 7.19
CA LEU A 161 7.32 -1.43 7.97
C LEU A 161 6.06 -2.22 8.39
N LEU A 162 5.00 -1.53 8.80
CA LEU A 162 3.74 -2.17 9.14
C LEU A 162 3.12 -2.89 7.93
N TRP A 163 3.10 -2.24 6.76
CA TRP A 163 2.59 -2.85 5.53
C TRP A 163 3.40 -4.06 5.10
N PHE A 164 4.73 -3.97 5.17
CA PHE A 164 5.61 -5.10 4.93
C PHE A 164 5.26 -6.31 5.81
N LEU A 165 5.10 -6.08 7.12
CA LEU A 165 4.75 -7.15 8.06
C LEU A 165 3.35 -7.72 7.78
N LEU A 166 2.36 -6.88 7.44
CA LEU A 166 1.03 -7.33 7.07
C LEU A 166 1.06 -8.22 5.81
N HIS A 167 1.76 -7.82 4.76
CA HIS A 167 1.87 -8.62 3.54
C HIS A 167 2.62 -9.93 3.77
N LEU A 168 3.65 -9.95 4.63
CA LEU A 168 4.30 -11.20 5.05
C LEU A 168 3.32 -12.12 5.81
N MET A 169 2.48 -11.59 6.70
CA MET A 169 1.47 -12.39 7.39
C MET A 169 0.44 -12.98 6.41
N LEU A 170 -0.03 -12.19 5.44
CA LEU A 170 -0.94 -12.68 4.40
C LEU A 170 -0.29 -13.76 3.53
N LEU A 171 0.98 -13.58 3.16
CA LEU A 171 1.76 -14.55 2.40
C LEU A 171 1.90 -15.87 3.17
N VAL A 172 2.28 -15.81 4.45
CA VAL A 172 2.38 -16.99 5.31
C VAL A 172 1.01 -17.67 5.44
N GLY A 173 -0.07 -16.91 5.63
CA GLY A 173 -1.44 -17.42 5.69
C GLY A 173 -1.84 -18.15 4.40
N ALA A 174 -1.55 -17.59 3.23
CA ALA A 174 -1.84 -18.21 1.94
C ALA A 174 -1.06 -19.51 1.72
N ILE A 175 0.24 -19.52 2.05
CA ILE A 175 1.10 -20.70 1.94
C ILE A 175 0.63 -21.80 2.89
N ALA A 176 0.41 -21.47 4.16
CA ALA A 176 -0.04 -22.43 5.17
C ALA A 176 -1.42 -23.01 4.83
N GLY A 177 -2.35 -22.16 4.36
CA GLY A 177 -3.66 -22.58 3.87
C GLY A 177 -3.56 -23.57 2.71
N ARG A 178 -2.73 -23.26 1.71
CA ARG A 178 -2.47 -24.16 0.57
C ARG A 178 -1.95 -25.52 1.00
N HIS A 179 -1.00 -25.56 1.93
CA HIS A 179 -0.45 -26.81 2.45
C HIS A 179 -1.49 -27.62 3.22
N THR A 180 -2.36 -26.95 3.99
CA THR A 180 -3.42 -27.61 4.74
C THR A 180 -4.43 -28.30 3.81
N GLU A 181 -4.84 -27.63 2.73
CA GLU A 181 -5.75 -28.22 1.74
C GLU A 181 -5.10 -29.35 0.94
N ALA A 182 -3.82 -29.21 0.57
CA ALA A 182 -3.08 -30.28 -0.09
C ALA A 182 -3.01 -31.55 0.80
N ALA A 183 -2.76 -31.38 2.10
CA ALA A 183 -2.74 -32.49 3.05
C ALA A 183 -4.12 -33.12 3.26
N ARG A 184 -5.19 -32.32 3.26
CA ARG A 184 -6.58 -32.81 3.33
C ARG A 184 -6.92 -33.68 2.12
N ILE A 185 -6.66 -33.19 0.91
CA ILE A 185 -6.92 -33.94 -0.33
C ILE A 185 -6.15 -35.26 -0.34
N GLN A 186 -4.90 -35.28 0.10
CA GLN A 186 -4.11 -36.51 0.18
C GLN A 186 -4.71 -37.55 1.15
N ARG A 187 -5.29 -37.11 2.27
CA ARG A 187 -5.97 -38.00 3.22
C ARG A 187 -7.29 -38.56 2.67
N ASP A 188 -8.02 -37.75 1.91
CA ASP A 188 -9.32 -38.17 1.35
C ASP A 188 -9.17 -39.16 0.16
N VAL A 189 -7.97 -39.24 -0.44
CA VAL A 189 -7.64 -40.15 -1.55
C VAL A 189 -6.99 -41.46 -1.09
N ALA A 190 -6.45 -41.51 0.13
CA ALA A 190 -5.77 -42.67 0.72
C ALA A 190 -6.76 -43.63 1.41
#